data_AF-A0A381UNP6-F1
#
_entry.id   AF-A0A381UNP6-F1
#
_cell.length_a   1.000
_cell.length_b   1.000
_cell.length_c   1.000
_cell.angle_alpha   90.00
_cell.angle_beta   90.00
_cell.angle_gamma   90.00
#
_symmetry.space_group_name_H-M   'P 1'
#
loop_
_entity.id
_entity.type
_entity.pdbx_description
1 polymer ?
#
loop_
_entity_poly.entity_id
_entity_poly.type
_entity_poly.pdbx_seq_one_letter_code
_entity_poly.pdbx_strand_id
1 'polypeptide(L)'
;MVGNCVSYPMIMNIPGGSIPIAAVASVSVQATHRRRGINRNMMRLQLEDIYSRNEPLAVLQASESIIYGRYGYGMSSFEDSLSIMKEHGAYAHEYRPSGQLFFCDEDEARTIFPDIYQSAIQNRVGTTVRADNWWQFRFL
;
A
#
# COMPACT_ATOMS: atom_id res chain seq x y z
N MET A 1 -3.35 1.41 26.78
CA MET A 1 -2.34 0.97 25.79
C MET A 1 -1.52 2.19 25.34
N VAL A 2 -0.18 2.15 25.42
CA VAL A 2 0.70 3.30 25.10
C VAL A 2 1.51 3.15 23.80
N GLY A 3 1.38 2.01 23.12
CA GLY A 3 1.93 1.77 21.79
C GLY A 3 1.22 0.59 21.14
N ASN A 4 1.20 0.57 19.81
CA ASN A 4 0.69 -0.55 19.03
C ASN A 4 1.43 -0.68 17.69
N CYS A 5 1.30 -1.84 17.08
CA CYS A 5 1.68 -2.13 15.71
C CYS A 5 0.83 -3.31 15.25
N VAL A 6 0.45 -3.33 13.98
CA VAL A 6 -0.25 -4.49 13.38
C VAL A 6 0.47 -4.94 12.13
N SER A 7 0.33 -6.21 11.80
CA SER A 7 0.69 -6.77 10.50
C SER A 7 -0.46 -7.65 10.02
N TYR A 8 -0.76 -7.63 8.74
CA TYR A 8 -1.80 -8.46 8.15
C TYR A 8 -1.36 -8.99 6.78
N PRO A 9 -1.81 -10.20 6.40
CA PRO A 9 -1.34 -10.82 5.17
C PRO A 9 -1.88 -10.09 3.94
N MET A 10 -1.03 -9.94 2.93
CA MET A 10 -1.41 -9.55 1.57
C MET A 10 -0.64 -10.39 0.55
N ILE A 11 -1.09 -10.40 -0.70
CA ILE A 11 -0.30 -10.87 -1.83
C ILE A 11 0.27 -9.66 -2.55
N MET A 12 1.58 -9.64 -2.80
CA MET A 12 2.27 -8.59 -3.55
C MET A 12 2.92 -9.15 -4.81
N ASN A 13 2.81 -8.41 -5.91
CA ASN A 13 3.52 -8.69 -7.15
C ASN A 13 4.99 -8.30 -7.01
N ILE A 14 5.88 -9.22 -7.32
CA ILE A 14 7.33 -9.06 -7.34
C ILE A 14 7.87 -9.36 -8.74
N PRO A 15 9.14 -9.04 -9.06
CA PRO A 15 9.76 -9.54 -10.28
C PRO A 15 9.66 -11.07 -10.33
N GLY A 16 9.00 -11.59 -11.37
CA GLY A 16 8.85 -13.04 -11.59
C GLY A 16 7.63 -13.71 -10.96
N GLY A 17 6.73 -12.98 -10.28
CA GLY A 17 5.48 -13.57 -9.78
C GLY A 17 4.83 -12.78 -8.66
N SER A 18 4.09 -13.47 -7.78
CA SER A 18 3.45 -12.88 -6.61
C SER A 18 3.72 -13.73 -5.37
N ILE A 19 3.91 -13.10 -4.22
CA ILE A 19 4.23 -13.77 -2.96
C ILE A 19 3.38 -13.23 -1.81
N PRO A 20 3.13 -14.03 -0.75
CA PRO A 20 2.59 -13.51 0.49
C PRO A 20 3.57 -12.53 1.13
N ILE A 21 3.03 -11.48 1.73
CA ILE A 21 3.77 -10.48 2.50
C ILE A 21 3.02 -10.14 3.79
N ALA A 22 3.75 -9.67 4.79
CA ALA A 22 3.20 -9.02 5.97
C ALA A 22 3.08 -7.51 5.73
N ALA A 23 1.86 -7.01 5.55
CA ALA A 23 1.61 -5.57 5.46
C ALA A 23 1.60 -4.96 6.88
N VAL A 24 2.65 -4.24 7.22
CA VAL A 24 2.83 -3.60 8.53
C VAL A 24 2.15 -2.23 8.54
N ALA A 25 1.34 -1.99 9.57
CA ALA A 25 0.54 -0.77 9.71
C ALA A 25 0.37 -0.35 11.17
N SER A 26 -0.24 0.82 11.35
CA SER A 26 -0.64 1.39 12.65
C SER A 26 0.47 1.45 13.70
N VAL A 27 1.74 1.48 13.29
CA VAL A 27 2.89 1.59 14.19
C VAL A 27 2.83 2.94 14.89
N SER A 28 2.56 2.94 16.19
CA SER A 28 2.50 4.18 16.96
C SER A 28 2.90 3.99 18.42
N VAL A 29 3.42 5.07 19.01
CA VAL A 29 3.73 5.18 20.44
C VAL A 29 3.18 6.52 20.91
N GLN A 30 2.43 6.53 22.01
CA GLN A 30 1.92 7.75 22.63
C GLN A 30 3.04 8.75 22.86
N ALA A 31 2.77 10.03 22.59
CA ALA A 31 3.79 11.09 22.61
C ALA A 31 4.54 11.15 23.95
N THR A 32 3.83 10.99 25.06
CA THR A 32 4.34 10.98 26.44
C THR A 32 5.26 9.79 26.77
N HIS A 33 5.32 8.77 25.90
CA HIS A 33 6.05 7.51 26.12
C HIS A 33 7.11 7.24 25.04
N ARG A 34 7.39 8.22 24.17
CA ARG A 34 8.44 8.10 23.14
C ARG A 34 9.83 8.00 23.78
N ARG A 35 10.79 7.46 23.00
CA ARG A 35 12.21 7.32 23.38
C ARG A 35 12.49 6.41 24.59
N ARG A 36 11.55 5.55 24.97
CA ARG A 36 11.69 4.55 26.05
C ARG A 36 11.84 3.10 25.53
N GLY A 37 12.26 2.91 24.28
CA GLY A 37 12.44 1.58 23.69
C GLY A 37 11.16 0.84 23.24
N ILE A 38 9.97 1.39 23.48
CA ILE A 38 8.67 0.75 23.16
C ILE A 38 8.58 0.30 21.70
N ASN A 39 8.86 1.20 20.75
CA ASN A 39 8.85 0.86 19.31
C ASN A 39 9.87 -0.25 18.97
N ARG A 40 11.05 -0.24 19.58
CA ARG A 40 12.06 -1.29 19.37
C ARG A 40 11.54 -2.65 19.80
N ASN A 41 10.89 -2.73 20.96
CA ASN A 41 10.34 -3.99 21.46
C ASN A 41 9.16 -4.47 20.60
N MET A 42 8.26 -3.56 20.21
CA MET A 42 7.11 -3.89 19.35
C MET A 42 7.55 -4.41 17.98
N MET A 43 8.44 -3.71 17.28
CA MET A 43 8.92 -4.13 15.96
C MET A 43 9.68 -5.46 16.02
N ARG A 44 10.47 -5.71 17.07
CA ARG A 44 11.15 -7.00 17.26
C ARG A 44 10.14 -8.14 17.37
N LEU A 45 9.16 -8.00 18.26
CA LEU A 45 8.12 -9.02 18.47
C LEU A 45 7.31 -9.26 17.18
N GLN A 46 6.96 -8.19 16.46
CA GLN A 46 6.23 -8.31 15.20
C GLN A 46 7.05 -9.04 14.13
N LEU A 47 8.34 -8.75 14.00
CA LEU A 47 9.19 -9.41 12.99
C LEU A 47 9.45 -10.89 13.32
N GLU A 48 9.57 -11.23 14.60
CA GLU A 48 9.64 -12.63 15.06
C GLU A 48 8.35 -13.40 14.74
N ASP A 49 7.20 -12.76 14.96
CA ASP A 49 5.88 -13.29 14.63
C ASP A 49 5.70 -13.47 13.11
N ILE A 50 6.07 -12.46 12.29
CA ILE A 50 6.10 -12.54 10.81
C ILE A 50 6.96 -13.72 10.34
N TYR A 51 8.16 -13.87 10.92
CA TYR A 51 9.05 -14.99 10.61
C TYR A 51 8.38 -16.34 10.95
N SER A 52 7.72 -16.44 12.11
CA SER A 52 7.02 -17.67 12.50
C SER A 52 5.87 -18.06 11.57
N ARG A 53 5.26 -17.08 10.87
CA ARG A 53 4.21 -17.30 9.86
C ARG A 53 4.75 -17.66 8.47
N ASN A 54 6.06 -17.76 8.29
CA ASN A 54 6.73 -17.98 7.00
C ASN A 54 6.39 -16.91 5.94
N GLU A 55 6.15 -15.66 6.37
CA GLU A 55 5.96 -14.53 5.46
C GLU A 55 7.35 -13.98 5.06
N PRO A 56 7.75 -14.11 3.78
CA PRO A 56 9.13 -13.83 3.35
C PRO A 56 9.50 -12.34 3.39
N LEU A 57 8.51 -11.44 3.35
CA LEU A 57 8.73 -9.99 3.36
C LEU A 57 7.73 -9.29 4.29
N ALA A 58 8.23 -8.30 5.02
CA ALA A 58 7.41 -7.29 5.68
C ALA A 58 7.47 -5.98 4.88
N VAL A 59 6.31 -5.38 4.62
CA VAL A 59 6.19 -4.17 3.79
C VAL A 59 5.36 -3.13 4.51
N LEU A 60 5.78 -1.85 4.42
CA LEU A 60 5.08 -0.72 5.02
C LEU A 60 5.22 0.53 4.15
N GLN A 61 4.32 1.48 4.39
CA GLN A 61 4.51 2.87 4.02
C GLN A 61 5.01 3.64 5.25
N ALA A 62 6.21 4.20 5.16
CA ALA A 62 6.86 4.85 6.28
C ALA A 62 6.31 6.27 6.50
N SER A 63 6.01 6.62 7.75
CA SER A 63 5.68 8.00 8.13
C SER A 63 6.91 8.92 8.11
N GLU A 64 8.08 8.39 8.45
CA GLU A 64 9.38 9.08 8.36
C GLU A 64 10.45 8.07 7.91
N SER A 65 11.31 8.47 6.98
CA SER A 65 12.30 7.60 6.33
C SER A 65 13.31 6.98 7.29
N ILE A 66 13.71 7.71 8.34
CA ILE A 66 14.76 7.29 9.28
C ILE A 66 14.31 6.23 10.31
N ILE A 67 13.02 5.91 10.38
CA ILE A 67 12.49 5.06 11.46
C ILE A 67 12.84 3.59 11.23
N TYR A 68 12.72 3.11 9.98
CA TYR A 68 12.59 1.67 9.71
C TYR A 68 13.84 0.98 9.19
N GLY A 69 14.83 1.73 8.67
CA GLY A 69 16.08 1.15 8.18
C GLY A 69 16.83 0.30 9.22
N ARG A 70 16.77 0.71 10.50
CA ARG A 70 17.36 -0.06 11.62
C ARG A 70 16.72 -1.43 11.88
N TYR A 71 15.58 -1.73 11.26
CA TYR A 71 14.90 -3.03 11.34
C TYR A 71 15.02 -3.83 10.04
N GLY A 72 15.86 -3.38 9.09
CA GLY A 72 16.08 -4.08 7.81
C GLY A 72 15.16 -3.65 6.66
N TYR A 73 14.30 -2.64 6.86
CA TYR A 73 13.45 -2.12 5.78
C TYR A 73 14.28 -1.28 4.81
N GLY A 74 14.16 -1.58 3.52
CA GLY A 74 14.66 -0.76 2.41
C GLY A 74 13.53 0.02 1.74
N MET A 75 13.86 1.11 1.07
CA MET A 75 12.93 1.80 0.17
C MET A 75 12.73 0.96 -1.08
N SER A 76 11.47 0.65 -1.42
CA SER A 76 11.12 -0.24 -2.53
C SER A 76 10.37 0.45 -3.68
N SER A 77 9.77 1.61 -3.44
CA SER A 77 9.06 2.39 -4.44
C SER A 77 9.07 3.89 -4.10
N PHE A 78 8.71 4.70 -5.09
CA PHE A 78 8.51 6.14 -4.95
C PHE A 78 7.04 6.46 -5.22
N GLU A 79 6.57 7.54 -4.59
CA GLU A 79 5.26 8.13 -4.83
C GLU A 79 5.49 9.60 -5.19
N ASP A 80 4.97 10.01 -6.34
CA ASP A 80 5.02 11.40 -6.79
C ASP A 80 3.61 11.98 -6.83
N SER A 81 3.47 13.21 -6.35
CA SER A 81 2.23 13.98 -6.44
C SER A 81 2.37 15.05 -7.51
N LEU A 82 1.51 14.98 -8.53
CA LEU A 82 1.51 15.87 -9.68
C LEU A 82 0.22 16.69 -9.70
N SER A 83 0.35 18.00 -9.89
CA SER A 83 -0.78 18.90 -10.10
C SER A 83 -0.67 19.53 -11.48
N ILE A 84 -1.72 19.38 -12.29
CA ILE A 84 -1.76 19.86 -13.68
C ILE A 84 -2.84 20.94 -13.79
N MET A 85 -2.42 22.16 -14.13
CA MET A 85 -3.34 23.25 -14.45
C MET A 85 -3.92 23.03 -15.84
N LYS A 86 -5.22 22.72 -15.91
CA LYS A 86 -5.89 22.38 -17.17
C LYS A 86 -5.89 23.54 -18.16
N GLU A 87 -5.96 24.77 -17.67
CA GLU A 87 -6.00 26.01 -18.46
C GLU A 87 -4.69 26.26 -19.22
N HIS A 88 -3.59 25.67 -18.73
CA HIS A 88 -2.25 25.81 -19.30
C HIS A 88 -1.68 24.47 -19.79
N GLY A 89 -2.49 23.40 -19.73
CA GLY A 89 -2.10 22.07 -20.14
C GLY A 89 -2.52 21.77 -21.58
N ALA A 90 -1.66 21.08 -22.31
CA ALA A 90 -1.99 20.47 -23.59
C ALA A 90 -1.34 19.10 -23.68
N TYR A 91 -1.87 18.23 -24.53
CA TYR A 91 -1.20 16.98 -24.85
C TYR A 91 0.12 17.26 -25.58
N ALA A 92 1.16 16.51 -25.25
CA ALA A 92 2.46 16.64 -25.91
C ALA A 92 2.42 16.28 -27.41
N HIS A 93 1.42 15.46 -27.81
CA HIS A 93 1.15 15.06 -29.19
C HIS A 93 -0.34 15.25 -29.48
N GLU A 94 -0.73 15.26 -30.76
CA GLU A 94 -2.14 15.29 -31.16
C GLU A 94 -2.91 14.15 -30.48
N TYR A 95 -3.87 14.50 -29.63
CA TYR A 95 -4.71 13.51 -28.97
C TYR A 95 -5.92 13.17 -29.83
N ARG A 96 -6.01 11.90 -30.20
CA ARG A 96 -7.19 11.34 -30.87
C ARG A 96 -7.95 10.48 -29.85
N PRO A 97 -9.15 10.89 -29.42
CA PRO A 97 -9.94 10.11 -28.48
C PRO A 97 -10.19 8.71 -29.02
N SER A 98 -10.01 7.70 -28.17
CA SER A 98 -10.37 6.31 -28.43
C SER A 98 -11.20 5.76 -27.28
N GLY A 99 -12.22 4.96 -27.59
CA GLY A 99 -13.13 4.43 -26.59
C GLY A 99 -14.28 5.38 -26.23
N GLN A 100 -14.99 5.06 -25.15
CA GLN A 100 -16.12 5.84 -24.64
C GLN A 100 -15.86 6.24 -23.20
N LEU A 101 -16.29 7.44 -22.83
CA LEU A 101 -16.22 7.96 -21.46
C LEU A 101 -17.65 8.13 -20.95
N PHE A 102 -17.92 7.60 -19.78
CA PHE A 102 -19.22 7.69 -19.12
C PHE A 102 -19.03 8.02 -17.65
N PHE A 103 -20.04 8.65 -17.06
CA PHE A 103 -20.15 8.74 -15.62
C PHE A 103 -20.63 7.39 -15.11
N CYS A 104 -20.04 6.91 -14.02
CA CYS A 104 -20.53 5.76 -13.29
C CYS A 104 -21.02 6.21 -11.91
N ASP A 105 -22.15 5.67 -11.47
CA ASP A 105 -22.54 5.80 -10.07
C ASP A 105 -21.72 4.84 -9.17
N GLU A 106 -21.97 4.90 -7.87
CA GLU A 106 -21.22 4.10 -6.90
C GLU A 106 -21.49 2.59 -7.06
N ASP A 107 -22.72 2.19 -7.36
CA ASP A 107 -23.12 0.79 -7.52
C ASP A 107 -22.49 0.18 -8.77
N GLU A 108 -22.47 0.94 -9.87
CA GLU A 108 -21.74 0.60 -11.09
C GLU A 108 -20.22 0.50 -10.81
N ALA A 109 -19.64 1.48 -10.10
CA ALA A 109 -18.22 1.50 -9.77
C ALA A 109 -17.79 0.32 -8.89
N ARG A 110 -18.62 -0.07 -7.90
CA ARG A 110 -18.40 -1.25 -7.05
C ARG A 110 -18.29 -2.53 -7.86
N THR A 111 -18.97 -2.60 -9.00
CA THR A 111 -18.93 -3.76 -9.91
C THR A 111 -17.74 -3.68 -10.86
N ILE A 112 -17.45 -2.51 -11.43
CA ILE A 112 -16.46 -2.34 -12.51
C ILE A 112 -15.02 -2.23 -11.99
N PHE A 113 -14.80 -1.51 -10.88
CA PHE A 113 -13.46 -1.16 -10.43
C PHE A 113 -12.60 -2.35 -9.97
N PRO A 114 -13.15 -3.39 -9.30
CA PRO A 114 -12.37 -4.58 -8.94
C PRO A 114 -11.70 -5.24 -10.14
N ASP A 115 -12.44 -5.39 -11.25
CA ASP A 115 -11.92 -6.02 -12.48
C ASP A 115 -10.88 -5.14 -13.17
N ILE A 116 -11.12 -3.83 -13.25
CA ILE A 116 -10.15 -2.86 -13.79
C ILE A 116 -8.86 -2.91 -12.96
N TYR A 117 -8.97 -2.90 -11.64
CA TYR A 117 -7.82 -2.94 -10.75
C TYR A 117 -7.05 -4.24 -10.92
N GLN A 118 -7.75 -5.38 -10.90
CA GLN A 118 -7.14 -6.70 -11.07
C GLN A 118 -6.37 -6.76 -12.39
N SER A 119 -6.94 -6.27 -13.48
CA SER A 119 -6.26 -6.17 -14.77
C SER A 119 -5.06 -5.23 -14.73
N ALA A 120 -5.18 -4.07 -14.07
CA ALA A 120 -4.13 -3.05 -14.02
C ALA A 120 -2.89 -3.49 -13.22
N ILE A 121 -3.05 -4.39 -12.25
CA ILE A 121 -1.95 -4.85 -11.40
C ILE A 121 -1.16 -6.04 -11.94
N GLN A 122 -1.71 -6.82 -12.90
CA GLN A 122 -1.13 -8.11 -13.34
C GLN A 122 0.37 -8.07 -13.67
N ASN A 123 0.84 -6.99 -14.29
CA ASN A 123 2.23 -6.83 -14.71
C ASN A 123 2.95 -5.67 -14.00
N ARG A 124 2.45 -5.28 -12.82
CA ARG A 124 3.01 -4.16 -12.05
C ARG A 124 3.67 -4.66 -10.76
N VAL A 125 4.99 -4.56 -10.68
CA VAL A 125 5.74 -4.87 -9.47
C VAL A 125 5.36 -3.89 -8.35
N GLY A 126 5.25 -4.38 -7.12
CA GLY A 126 4.96 -3.60 -5.92
C GLY A 126 3.47 -3.39 -5.63
N THR A 127 2.57 -3.81 -6.52
CA THR A 127 1.13 -3.75 -6.26
C THR A 127 0.65 -4.94 -5.44
N THR A 128 -0.42 -4.74 -4.68
CA THR A 128 -1.04 -5.78 -3.86
C THR A 128 -2.40 -6.19 -4.39
N VAL A 129 -2.74 -7.47 -4.22
CA VAL A 129 -4.10 -7.96 -4.47
C VAL A 129 -5.03 -7.42 -3.39
N ARG A 130 -6.23 -6.96 -3.77
CA ARG A 130 -7.26 -6.48 -2.84
C ARG A 130 -8.31 -7.56 -2.63
N ALA A 131 -8.58 -7.87 -1.37
CA ALA A 131 -9.69 -8.74 -0.98
C ALA A 131 -11.02 -7.99 -1.05
N ASP A 132 -12.13 -8.72 -1.17
CA ASP A 132 -13.48 -8.16 -1.35
C ASP A 132 -13.88 -7.19 -0.23
N ASN A 133 -13.48 -7.48 1.01
CA ASN A 133 -13.76 -6.60 2.16
C ASN A 133 -13.09 -5.23 2.04
N TRP A 134 -11.95 -5.14 1.35
CA TRP A 134 -11.30 -3.85 1.06
C TRP A 134 -12.15 -3.02 0.11
N TRP A 135 -12.73 -3.64 -0.91
CA TRP A 135 -13.65 -2.96 -1.85
C TRP A 135 -14.93 -2.51 -1.14
N GLN A 136 -15.50 -3.36 -0.29
CA GLN A 136 -16.67 -3.00 0.51
C GLN A 136 -16.38 -1.75 1.36
N PHE A 137 -15.25 -1.73 2.07
CA PHE A 137 -14.82 -0.60 2.90
C PHE A 137 -14.50 0.66 2.09
N ARG A 138 -13.88 0.53 0.90
CA ARG A 138 -13.37 1.68 0.14
C ARG A 138 -14.47 2.61 -0.38
N PHE A 139 -15.65 2.04 -0.62
CA PHE A 139 -16.84 2.75 -1.09
C PHE A 139 -17.83 3.08 0.04
N LEU A 140 -17.54 2.75 1.31
CA LEU A 140 -18.28 3.35 2.44
C LEU A 140 -17.94 4.84 2.59
#